data_AF-A0A1F3WJS9-F1
#
_entry.id   AF-A0A1F3WJS9-F1
#
_cell.length_a   1.000
_cell.length_b   1.000
_cell.length_c   1.000
_cell.angle_alpha   90.00
_cell.angle_beta   90.00
_cell.angle_gamma   90.00
#
_symmetry.space_group_name_H-M   'P 1'
#
loop_
_entity.id
_entity.type
_entity.pdbx_description
1 polymer ?
#
loop_
_entity_poly.entity_id
_entity_poly.type
_entity_poly.pdbx_seq_one_letter_code
_entity_poly.pdbx_strand_id
1 'polypeptide(L)'
;MEKYYSNPLIQIIHICLTIEKYCKNPQDLSNKLRISEGYLNTILESLEEMNLIRKNEKGYQVLERNIHLPKGASILKVHQNLVRMKSIEHYNSFSSKEDYFFNVTFSTDEETKIAIHEEFLIFLKKVEELVKKSNPTGVYQLNFDLLSWLDT
;
A
#
# COMPACT_ATOMS: atom_id res chain seq x y z
N MET A 1 12.96 6.64 4.28
CA MET A 1 11.52 6.58 4.60
C MET A 1 10.68 7.52 3.74
N GLU A 2 10.98 8.82 3.65
CA GLU A 2 10.20 9.74 2.81
C GLU A 2 10.09 9.27 1.34
N LYS A 3 11.20 8.81 0.75
CA LYS A 3 11.26 8.18 -0.59
C LYS A 3 10.30 6.99 -0.77
N TYR A 4 10.03 6.22 0.29
CA TYR A 4 9.10 5.08 0.26
C TYR A 4 7.62 5.52 0.18
N TYR A 5 7.31 6.73 0.68
CA TYR A 5 5.95 7.28 0.70
C TYR A 5 5.69 8.31 -0.41
N SER A 6 6.74 8.79 -1.07
CA SER A 6 6.65 9.76 -2.18
C SER A 6 6.21 9.16 -3.51
N ASN A 7 6.10 7.83 -3.61
CA ASN A 7 5.63 7.14 -4.81
C ASN A 7 4.92 5.82 -4.44
N PRO A 8 3.61 5.68 -4.70
CA PRO A 8 2.86 4.46 -4.39
C PRO A 8 3.40 3.19 -5.06
N LEU A 9 4.03 3.31 -6.24
CA LEU A 9 4.60 2.15 -6.93
C LEU A 9 5.75 1.51 -6.16
N ILE A 10 6.49 2.27 -5.35
CA ILE A 10 7.54 1.72 -4.50
C ILE A 10 6.94 0.74 -3.48
N GLN A 11 5.79 1.10 -2.89
CA GLN A 11 5.08 0.24 -1.93
C GLN A 11 4.47 -0.97 -2.61
N ILE A 12 3.80 -0.76 -3.74
CA ILE A 12 3.17 -1.85 -4.50
C ILE A 12 4.22 -2.87 -4.93
N ILE A 13 5.34 -2.43 -5.49
CA ILE A 13 6.43 -3.31 -5.92
C ILE A 13 7.06 -4.00 -4.72
N HIS A 14 7.30 -3.29 -3.62
CA HIS A 14 7.83 -3.88 -2.40
C HIS A 14 6.97 -5.04 -1.89
N ILE A 15 5.64 -4.85 -1.84
CA ILE A 15 4.72 -5.91 -1.40
C ILE A 15 4.60 -7.02 -2.44
N CYS A 16 4.62 -6.72 -3.75
CA CYS A 16 4.67 -7.74 -4.80
C CYS A 16 5.85 -8.70 -4.63
N LEU A 17 7.02 -8.22 -4.18
CA LEU A 17 8.20 -9.05 -3.95
C LEU A 17 8.04 -10.04 -2.78
N THR A 18 6.97 -9.95 -1.99
CA THR A 18 6.64 -10.99 -1.00
C THR A 18 6.05 -12.26 -1.64
N ILE A 19 5.60 -12.17 -2.89
CA ILE A 19 5.08 -13.29 -3.68
C ILE A 19 6.24 -13.97 -4.40
N GLU A 20 6.43 -15.27 -4.18
CA GLU A 20 7.59 -16.04 -4.66
C GLU A 20 7.85 -15.87 -6.16
N LYS A 21 6.79 -15.85 -6.98
CA LYS A 21 6.89 -15.64 -8.43
C LYS A 21 7.61 -14.33 -8.79
N TYR A 22 7.19 -13.22 -8.18
CA TYR A 22 7.73 -11.89 -8.48
C TYR A 22 9.06 -11.64 -7.78
N CYS A 23 9.29 -12.30 -6.63
CA CYS A 23 10.58 -12.37 -5.97
C CYS A 23 11.66 -12.98 -6.89
N LYS A 24 11.35 -14.08 -7.57
CA LYS A 24 12.27 -14.78 -8.48
C LYS A 24 12.44 -14.07 -9.82
N ASN A 25 11.36 -13.47 -10.33
CA ASN A 25 11.35 -12.81 -11.63
C ASN A 25 10.57 -11.47 -11.56
N PRO A 26 11.17 -10.41 -11.00
CA PRO A 26 10.48 -9.13 -10.81
C PRO A 26 10.13 -8.43 -12.13
N GLN A 27 10.78 -8.77 -13.24
CA GLN A 27 10.52 -8.23 -14.57
C GLN A 27 9.09 -8.51 -15.04
N ASP A 28 8.45 -9.58 -14.53
CA ASP A 28 7.03 -9.85 -14.75
C ASP A 28 6.13 -8.70 -14.25
N LEU A 29 6.60 -7.88 -13.31
CA LEU A 29 5.87 -6.72 -12.79
C LEU A 29 5.82 -5.57 -13.79
N SER A 30 6.78 -5.41 -14.69
CA SER A 30 6.80 -4.30 -15.67
C SER A 30 5.53 -4.28 -16.51
N ASN A 31 5.18 -5.43 -17.09
CA ASN A 31 3.97 -5.58 -17.91
C ASN A 31 2.69 -5.47 -17.08
N LYS A 32 2.68 -6.07 -15.88
CA LYS A 32 1.50 -6.07 -15.00
C LYS A 32 1.17 -4.69 -14.43
N LEU A 33 2.20 -3.92 -14.09
CA LEU A 33 2.07 -2.57 -13.54
C LEU A 33 2.15 -1.48 -14.61
N ARG A 34 2.33 -1.87 -15.88
CA ARG A 34 2.49 -0.97 -17.05
C ARG A 34 3.58 0.09 -16.85
N ILE A 35 4.74 -0.35 -16.36
CA ILE A 35 5.93 0.48 -16.19
C ILE A 35 7.07 -0.04 -17.06
N SER A 36 8.00 0.84 -17.42
CA SER A 36 9.22 0.41 -18.12
C SER A 36 10.13 -0.41 -17.21
N GLU A 37 10.89 -1.33 -17.81
CA GLU A 37 11.89 -2.11 -17.06
C GLU A 37 12.95 -1.23 -16.40
N GLY A 38 13.38 -0.15 -17.08
CA GLY A 38 14.30 0.82 -16.52
C GLY A 38 13.75 1.45 -15.23
N TYR A 39 12.47 1.83 -15.22
CA TYR A 39 11.84 2.42 -14.04
C TYR A 39 11.64 1.40 -12.91
N LEU A 40 11.28 0.15 -13.25
CA LEU A 40 11.25 -0.94 -12.28
C LEU A 40 12.62 -1.13 -11.61
N ASN A 41 13.70 -1.15 -12.38
CA ASN A 41 15.06 -1.31 -11.85
C ASN A 41 15.42 -0.17 -10.89
N THR A 42 15.09 1.09 -11.22
CA THR A 42 15.29 2.24 -10.31
C THR A 42 14.52 2.08 -8.99
N ILE A 43 13.33 1.50 -9.02
CA ILE A 43 12.54 1.22 -7.81
C ILE A 43 13.20 0.10 -6.99
N LEU A 44 13.67 -0.99 -7.62
CA LEU A 44 14.35 -2.08 -6.95
C LEU A 44 15.65 -1.61 -6.27
N GLU A 45 16.46 -0.81 -6.99
CA GLU A 45 17.66 -0.18 -6.44
C GLU A 45 17.31 0.69 -5.22
N SER A 46 16.26 1.50 -5.32
CA SER A 46 15.80 2.34 -4.21
C SER A 46 15.36 1.53 -2.99
N LEU A 47 14.70 0.37 -3.19
CA LEU A 47 14.30 -0.53 -2.11
C LEU A 47 15.50 -1.21 -1.44
N GLU A 48 16.53 -1.56 -2.23
CA GLU A 48 17.78 -2.14 -1.72
C GLU A 48 18.61 -1.10 -0.95
N GLU A 49 18.72 0.13 -1.46
CA GLU A 49 19.33 1.28 -0.75
C GLU A 49 18.68 1.54 0.62
N MET A 50 17.35 1.40 0.70
CA MET A 50 16.60 1.55 1.94
C MET A 50 16.68 0.34 2.87
N ASN A 51 17.45 -0.70 2.51
CA ASN A 51 17.55 -1.99 3.22
C ASN A 51 16.20 -2.69 3.43
N LEU A 52 15.24 -2.48 2.52
CA LEU A 52 13.93 -3.13 2.57
C LEU A 52 13.95 -4.47 1.83
N ILE A 53 14.81 -4.58 0.82
CA ILE A 53 15.06 -5.82 0.08
C ILE A 53 16.56 -6.07 -0.06
N ARG A 54 16.92 -7.28 -0.46
CA ARG A 54 18.29 -7.66 -0.83
C ARG A 54 18.28 -8.60 -2.02
N LYS A 55 19.13 -8.36 -3.01
CA LYS A 55 19.32 -9.29 -4.12
C LYS A 55 20.17 -10.50 -3.70
N ASN A 56 19.80 -11.69 -4.16
CA ASN A 56 20.54 -12.94 -3.96
C ASN A 56 20.51 -13.80 -5.25
N GLU A 57 21.15 -14.97 -5.23
CA GLU A 57 21.23 -15.87 -6.40
C GLU A 57 19.86 -16.37 -6.89
N LYS A 58 18.83 -16.34 -6.03
CA LYS A 58 17.47 -16.83 -6.32
C LYS A 58 16.49 -15.69 -6.65
N GLY A 59 16.92 -14.44 -6.70
CA GLY A 59 16.07 -13.26 -6.92
C GLY A 59 16.22 -12.22 -5.82
N TYR A 60 15.10 -11.71 -5.30
CA TYR A 60 15.10 -10.72 -4.22
C TYR A 60 14.52 -11.27 -2.91
N GLN A 61 15.14 -10.96 -1.78
CA GLN A 61 14.60 -11.24 -0.46
C GLN A 61 14.03 -9.96 0.15
N VAL A 62 12.76 -9.98 0.57
CA VAL A 62 12.18 -8.90 1.38
C VAL A 62 12.67 -9.02 2.82
N LEU A 63 13.32 -7.97 3.33
CA LEU A 63 13.92 -7.91 4.67
C LEU A 63 12.95 -7.38 5.71
N GLU A 64 12.15 -6.37 5.36
CA GLU A 64 11.13 -5.77 6.23
C GLU A 64 9.79 -5.72 5.50
N ARG A 65 8.71 -6.20 6.12
CA ARG A 65 7.38 -6.27 5.49
C ARG A 65 6.42 -5.23 6.06
N ASN A 66 6.62 -4.86 7.31
CA ASN A 66 5.70 -4.02 8.08
C ASN A 66 6.29 -2.63 8.25
N ILE A 67 6.13 -1.82 7.20
CA ILE A 67 6.60 -0.44 7.21
C ILE A 67 5.41 0.46 7.56
N HIS A 68 5.47 1.06 8.74
CA HIS A 68 4.46 2.00 9.22
C HIS A 68 4.93 3.45 9.06
N LEU A 69 4.04 4.31 8.59
CA LEU A 69 4.28 5.76 8.59
C LEU A 69 3.87 6.29 9.97
N PRO A 70 4.78 6.93 10.73
CA PRO A 70 4.44 7.42 12.06
C PRO A 70 3.40 8.55 11.99
N LYS A 71 2.57 8.63 13.04
CA LYS A 71 1.60 9.71 13.21
C LYS A 71 2.33 11.05 13.25
N GLY A 72 1.90 12.00 12.40
CA GLY A 72 2.48 13.35 12.32
C GLY A 72 3.58 13.54 11.28
N ALA A 73 3.93 12.53 10.49
CA ALA A 73 4.88 12.71 9.39
C ALA A 73 4.38 13.76 8.38
N SER A 74 5.23 14.72 8.01
CA SER A 74 4.90 15.81 7.07
C SER A 74 4.45 15.30 5.69
N ILE A 75 4.99 14.17 5.24
CA ILE A 75 4.66 13.52 3.96
C ILE A 75 3.27 12.86 3.95
N LEU A 76 2.62 12.68 5.11
CA LEU A 76 1.37 11.91 5.22
C LEU A 76 0.29 12.38 4.25
N LYS A 77 0.03 13.70 4.19
CA LYS A 77 -0.98 14.27 3.30
C LYS A 77 -0.63 14.06 1.82
N VAL A 78 0.64 14.26 1.47
CA VAL A 78 1.14 14.06 0.10
C VAL A 78 1.01 12.59 -0.29
N HIS A 79 1.40 11.68 0.60
CA HIS A 79 1.29 10.25 0.39
C HIS A 79 -0.16 9.81 0.18
N GLN A 80 -1.09 10.26 1.02
CA GLN A 80 -2.52 9.96 0.87
C GLN A 80 -3.05 10.41 -0.50
N ASN A 81 -2.69 11.62 -0.94
CA ASN A 81 -3.09 12.12 -2.26
C ASN A 81 -2.53 11.26 -3.40
N LEU A 82 -1.25 10.88 -3.35
CA LEU A 82 -0.63 10.04 -4.37
C LEU A 82 -1.27 8.65 -4.44
N VAL A 83 -1.53 8.04 -3.28
CA VAL A 83 -2.20 6.73 -3.20
C VAL A 83 -3.62 6.82 -3.74
N ARG A 84 -4.35 7.90 -3.43
CA ARG A 84 -5.67 8.14 -3.98
C ARG A 84 -5.61 8.26 -5.49
N MET A 85 -4.76 9.13 -6.04
CA MET A 85 -4.59 9.29 -7.48
C MET A 85 -4.22 7.97 -8.17
N LYS A 86 -3.34 7.16 -7.58
CA LYS A 86 -2.98 5.85 -8.15
C LYS A 86 -4.14 4.87 -8.13
N SER A 87 -4.95 4.90 -7.08
CA SER A 87 -6.19 4.10 -7.00
C SER A 87 -7.18 4.54 -8.09
N ILE A 88 -7.30 5.85 -8.32
CA ILE A 88 -8.10 6.44 -9.41
C ILE A 88 -7.65 5.95 -10.79
N GLU A 89 -6.35 6.00 -11.05
CA GLU A 89 -5.77 5.47 -12.28
C GLU A 89 -6.08 3.97 -12.45
N HIS A 90 -5.98 3.19 -11.37
CA HIS A 90 -6.20 1.75 -11.40
C HIS A 90 -7.63 1.39 -11.79
N TYR A 91 -8.65 1.86 -11.06
CA TYR A 91 -10.04 1.47 -11.36
C TYR A 91 -10.54 2.02 -12.71
N ASN A 92 -10.00 3.15 -13.19
CA ASN A 92 -10.33 3.67 -14.51
C ASN A 92 -9.70 2.83 -15.64
N SER A 93 -8.57 2.17 -15.35
CA SER A 93 -7.82 1.35 -16.32
C SER A 93 -8.18 -0.13 -16.26
N PHE A 94 -8.69 -0.59 -15.11
CA PHE A 94 -9.00 -1.97 -14.77
C PHE A 94 -10.24 -1.97 -13.88
N SER A 95 -11.44 -2.08 -14.46
CA SER A 95 -12.62 -2.45 -13.68
C SER A 95 -12.68 -3.96 -13.57
N SER A 96 -12.25 -4.51 -12.43
CA SER A 96 -12.43 -5.92 -12.15
C SER A 96 -13.80 -6.14 -11.49
N LYS A 97 -14.44 -7.29 -11.75
CA LYS A 97 -15.68 -7.67 -11.04
C LYS A 97 -15.45 -7.98 -9.55
N GLU A 98 -14.20 -8.05 -9.12
CA GLU A 98 -13.78 -8.42 -7.77
C GLU A 98 -13.41 -7.20 -6.90
N ASP A 99 -13.38 -6.00 -7.47
CA ASP A 99 -13.02 -4.78 -6.74
C ASP A 99 -14.14 -4.40 -5.76
N TYR A 100 -13.79 -4.18 -4.50
CA TYR A 100 -14.72 -3.74 -3.46
C TYR A 100 -14.57 -2.25 -3.19
N PHE A 101 -15.65 -1.49 -3.38
CA PHE A 101 -15.71 -0.06 -3.10
C PHE A 101 -16.70 0.21 -1.97
N PHE A 102 -16.26 0.95 -0.95
CA PHE A 102 -17.11 1.40 0.15
C PHE A 102 -16.95 2.90 0.33
N ASN A 103 -18.07 3.62 0.28
CA ASN A 103 -18.13 5.05 0.56
C ASN A 103 -19.46 5.36 1.27
N VAL A 104 -19.37 6.01 2.43
CA VAL A 104 -20.53 6.42 3.22
C VAL A 104 -20.30 7.84 3.74
N THR A 105 -21.33 8.67 3.61
CA THR A 105 -21.38 10.01 4.22
C THR A 105 -22.43 9.96 5.33
N PHE A 106 -22.05 10.34 6.54
CA PHE A 106 -22.94 10.35 7.71
C PHE A 106 -22.65 11.56 8.59
N SER A 107 -23.61 11.95 9.42
CA SER A 107 -23.42 12.90 10.51
C SER A 107 -23.50 12.16 11.84
N THR A 108 -22.71 12.60 12.81
CA THR A 108 -22.66 12.00 14.15
C THR A 108 -22.01 12.98 15.13
N ASP A 109 -22.00 12.66 16.41
CA ASP A 109 -21.30 13.43 17.43
C ASP A 109 -19.81 13.03 17.55
N GLU A 110 -19.04 13.84 18.28
CA GLU A 110 -17.61 13.63 18.47
C GLU A 110 -17.29 12.31 19.18
N GLU A 111 -18.11 11.91 20.17
CA GLU A 111 -17.93 10.66 20.90
C GLU A 111 -18.08 9.46 19.96
N THR A 112 -19.10 9.46 19.12
CA THR A 112 -19.35 8.43 18.13
C THR A 112 -18.29 8.44 17.02
N LYS A 113 -17.80 9.61 16.58
CA LYS A 113 -16.66 9.71 15.65
C LYS A 113 -15.41 9.04 16.22
N ILE A 114 -15.10 9.27 17.50
CA ILE A 114 -13.98 8.63 18.19
C ILE A 114 -14.19 7.11 18.26
N ALA A 115 -15.38 6.65 18.65
CA ALA A 115 -15.71 5.23 18.72
C ALA A 115 -15.57 4.53 17.35
N ILE A 116 -16.01 5.17 16.26
CA ILE A 116 -15.83 4.65 14.88
C ILE A 116 -14.34 4.50 14.56
N HIS A 117 -13.51 5.48 14.92
CA HIS A 117 -12.07 5.39 14.72
C HIS A 117 -11.44 4.24 15.53
N GLU A 118 -11.86 4.04 16.78
CA GLU A 118 -11.36 2.94 17.62
C GLU A 118 -11.75 1.57 17.08
N GLU A 119 -13.00 1.38 16.65
CA GLU A 119 -13.46 0.14 16.02
C GLU A 119 -12.70 -0.16 14.72
N PHE A 120 -12.36 0.88 13.95
CA PHE A 120 -11.51 0.72 12.78
C PHE A 120 -10.09 0.25 13.15
N LEU A 121 -9.49 0.76 14.23
CA LEU A 121 -8.19 0.27 14.72
C LEU A 121 -8.27 -1.20 15.18
N ILE A 122 -9.39 -1.61 15.80
CA ILE A 122 -9.63 -3.01 16.16
C ILE A 122 -9.73 -3.88 14.91
N PHE A 123 -10.45 -3.42 13.89
CA PHE A 123 -10.54 -4.09 12.60
C PHE A 123 -9.16 -4.24 11.93
N LEU A 124 -8.33 -3.19 11.91
CA LEU A 124 -6.98 -3.26 11.35
C LEU A 124 -6.11 -4.33 12.02
N LYS A 125 -6.16 -4.45 13.36
CA LYS A 125 -5.45 -5.51 14.08
C LYS A 125 -5.91 -6.91 13.65
N LYS A 126 -7.21 -7.10 13.42
CA LYS A 126 -7.75 -8.38 12.92
C LYS A 126 -7.24 -8.67 11.50
N VAL A 127 -7.19 -7.67 10.62
CA VAL A 127 -6.65 -7.81 9.26
C VAL A 127 -5.18 -8.19 9.29
N GLU A 128 -4.37 -7.53 10.13
CA GLU A 128 -2.94 -7.84 10.27
C GLU A 128 -2.72 -9.31 10.66
N GLU A 129 -3.50 -9.82 11.62
CA GLU A 129 -3.44 -11.21 12.05
C GLU A 129 -3.86 -12.22 10.96
N LEU A 130 -4.81 -11.85 10.09
CA LEU A 130 -5.19 -12.64 8.93
C LEU A 130 -4.06 -12.68 7.88
N VAL A 131 -3.46 -11.53 7.59
CA VAL A 131 -2.35 -11.40 6.62
C VAL A 131 -1.13 -12.19 7.07
N LYS A 132 -0.73 -12.10 8.36
CA LYS A 132 0.42 -12.85 8.92
C LYS A 132 0.34 -14.36 8.72
N LYS A 133 -0.88 -14.92 8.71
CA LYS A 133 -1.13 -16.36 8.58
C LYS A 133 -1.36 -16.82 7.13
N SER A 134 -1.40 -15.89 6.19
CA SER A 134 -1.73 -16.15 4.79
C SER A 134 -0.51 -16.55 3.95
N ASN A 135 -0.76 -17.25 2.84
CA ASN A 135 0.21 -17.47 1.77
C ASN A 135 -0.09 -16.46 0.63
N PRO A 136 0.75 -15.43 0.41
CA PRO A 136 0.43 -14.35 -0.53
C PRO A 136 0.38 -14.82 -1.98
N THR A 137 -0.74 -14.56 -2.65
CA THR A 137 -0.95 -14.83 -4.10
C THR A 137 -1.31 -13.58 -4.91
N GLY A 138 -1.76 -12.52 -4.23
CA GLY A 138 -2.15 -11.25 -4.82
C GLY A 138 -1.77 -10.08 -3.90
N VAL A 139 -1.74 -8.88 -4.48
CA VAL A 139 -1.50 -7.63 -3.74
C VAL A 139 -2.79 -6.82 -3.79
N TYR A 140 -3.27 -6.46 -2.60
CA TYR A 140 -4.51 -5.72 -2.40
C TYR A 140 -4.22 -4.48 -1.57
N GLN A 141 -5.01 -3.43 -1.78
CA GLN A 141 -4.88 -2.18 -1.04
C GLN A 141 -6.20 -1.85 -0.36
N LEU A 142 -6.14 -1.48 0.92
CA LEU A 142 -7.26 -0.97 1.69
C LEU A 142 -6.96 0.48 2.09
N ASN A 143 -7.89 1.39 1.82
CA ASN A 143 -7.84 2.77 2.28
C ASN A 143 -9.07 3.04 3.17
N PHE A 144 -8.91 3.86 4.21
CA PHE A 144 -10.01 4.34 5.03
C PHE A 144 -9.81 5.83 5.28
N ASP A 145 -10.82 6.62 4.93
CA ASP A 145 -10.83 8.06 5.13
C ASP A 145 -11.94 8.41 6.13
N LEU A 146 -11.57 9.05 7.24
CA LEU A 146 -12.48 9.70 8.16
C LEU A 146 -12.12 11.18 8.21
N LEU A 147 -12.94 12.03 7.57
CA LEU A 147 -12.65 13.43 7.34
C LEU A 147 -13.60 14.31 8.16
N SER A 148 -13.06 15.36 8.78
CA SER A 148 -13.89 16.47 9.25
C SER A 148 -14.15 17.41 8.09
N TRP A 149 -15.41 17.64 7.75
CA TRP A 149 -15.80 18.52 6.65
C TRP A 149 -16.05 19.96 7.10
N LEU A 150 -16.19 20.17 8.40
CA LEU A 150 -16.38 21.45 9.04
C LEU A 150 -15.37 21.54 10.20
N ASP A 151 -14.85 22.74 10.44
CA ASP A 151 -14.15 23.02 11.69
C ASP A 151 -15.21 23.03 12.80
N THR A 152 -14.99 22.25 13.86
CA THR A 152 -15.79 22.31 15.10
C THR A 152 -15.40 23.49 15.94
#